data_AF-A0A1I3J2D1-F1
#
_entry.id   AF-A0A1I3J2D1-F1
#
_cell.length_a   1.000
_cell.length_b   1.000
_cell.length_c   1.000
_cell.angle_alpha   90.00
_cell.angle_beta   90.00
_cell.angle_gamma   90.00
#
_symmetry.space_group_name_H-M   'P 1'
#
loop_
_entity.id
_entity.type
_entity.pdbx_description
1 polymer ?
#
loop_
_entity_poly.entity_id
_entity_poly.type
_entity_poly.pdbx_seq_one_letter_code
_entity_poly.pdbx_strand_id
1 'polypeptide(L)'
;MVYNVLSFSILGILLEKHLGSKFLLALWFTSGALGTLYSTNLVSPPWNLGTGASQAVLGVSSFALLLVFVKEHTSGILKFAVIFSILPAMALDLIYAHYPKPGHVLAICIGLTMSLFFYRKNKSYFDNIII
;
A
#
# COMPACT_ATOMS: atom_id res chain seq x y z
N MET A 1 -6.79 -3.06 -13.75
CA MET A 1 -7.87 -2.40 -12.99
C MET A 1 -8.59 -3.34 -12.03
N VAL A 2 -9.19 -4.45 -12.50
CA VAL A 2 -9.86 -5.45 -11.61
C VAL A 2 -8.95 -5.91 -10.46
N TYR A 3 -7.69 -6.23 -10.76
CA TYR A 3 -6.70 -6.62 -9.76
C TYR A 3 -6.51 -5.58 -8.63
N ASN A 4 -6.44 -4.28 -8.96
CA ASN A 4 -6.28 -3.22 -7.95
C ASN A 4 -7.52 -3.11 -7.06
N VAL A 5 -8.71 -3.23 -7.66
CA VAL A 5 -9.97 -3.22 -6.91
C VAL A 5 -10.04 -4.41 -5.96
N LEU A 6 -9.72 -5.62 -6.42
CA LEU A 6 -9.69 -6.81 -5.57
C LEU A 6 -8.67 -6.67 -4.44
N SER A 7 -7.47 -6.20 -4.75
CA SER A 7 -6.41 -5.97 -3.77
C SER A 7 -6.85 -4.96 -2.71
N PHE A 8 -7.42 -3.83 -3.14
CA PHE A 8 -7.91 -2.80 -2.23
C PHE A 8 -9.12 -3.28 -1.42
N SER A 9 -10.06 -4.02 -2.00
CA SER A 9 -11.22 -4.53 -1.27
C SER A 9 -10.80 -5.50 -0.16
N ILE A 10 -9.88 -6.43 -0.44
CA ILE A 10 -9.38 -7.37 0.58
C ILE A 10 -8.65 -6.60 1.68
N LEU A 11 -7.72 -5.72 1.33
CA LEU A 11 -6.97 -4.93 2.31
C LEU A 11 -7.88 -3.99 3.10
N GLY A 12 -8.83 -3.33 2.43
CA GLY A 12 -9.78 -2.39 3.03
C GLY A 12 -10.64 -3.08 4.08
N ILE A 13 -11.27 -4.21 3.75
CA ILE A 13 -12.09 -4.97 4.70
C ILE A 13 -11.27 -5.39 5.93
N LEU A 14 -10.04 -5.86 5.73
CA LEU A 14 -9.19 -6.31 6.83
C LEU A 14 -8.69 -5.16 7.72
N LEU A 15 -8.33 -4.03 7.11
CA LEU A 15 -7.66 -2.94 7.82
C LEU A 15 -8.61 -1.83 8.32
N GLU A 16 -9.76 -1.61 7.67
CA GLU A 16 -10.66 -0.50 8.00
C GLU A 16 -11.16 -0.55 9.45
N LYS A 17 -11.43 -1.75 9.98
CA LYS A 17 -11.80 -1.95 11.39
C LYS A 17 -10.72 -1.51 12.40
N HIS A 18 -9.46 -1.41 11.96
CA HIS A 18 -8.32 -1.03 12.80
C HIS A 18 -7.82 0.39 12.52
N LEU A 19 -7.92 0.85 11.28
CA LEU A 19 -7.47 2.17 10.83
C LEU A 19 -8.53 3.26 10.99
N GLY A 20 -9.80 2.86 10.87
CA GLY A 20 -10.89 3.77 10.58
C GLY A 20 -10.89 4.26 9.12
N SER A 21 -12.07 4.54 8.60
CA SER A 21 -12.29 4.96 7.21
C SER A 21 -11.54 6.25 6.83
N LYS A 22 -11.45 7.21 7.76
CA LYS A 22 -10.78 8.51 7.52
C LYS A 22 -9.28 8.34 7.24
N PHE A 23 -8.59 7.55 8.04
CA PHE A 23 -7.16 7.33 7.85
C PHE A 23 -6.90 6.44 6.64
N LEU A 24 -7.72 5.40 6.43
CA LEU A 24 -7.61 4.55 5.24
C LEU A 24 -7.82 5.37 3.95
N LEU A 25 -8.81 6.26 3.92
CA LEU A 25 -9.04 7.18 2.81
C LEU A 25 -7.83 8.11 2.60
N ALA A 26 -7.30 8.70 3.66
CA ALA A 26 -6.13 9.58 3.56
C ALA A 26 -4.90 8.84 3.04
N LEU A 27 -4.64 7.62 3.53
CA LEU A 27 -3.54 6.77 3.09
C LEU A 27 -3.67 6.38 1.62
N TRP A 28 -4.85 5.91 1.22
CA TRP A 28 -5.18 5.57 -0.16
C TRP A 28 -5.04 6.77 -1.10
N PHE A 29 -5.64 7.91 -0.72
CA PHE A 29 -5.66 9.12 -1.53
C PHE A 29 -4.27 9.73 -1.70
N THR A 30 -3.52 9.91 -0.61
CA THR A 30 -2.19 10.53 -0.67
C THR A 30 -1.19 9.67 -1.43
N SER A 31 -1.17 8.36 -1.20
CA SER A 31 -0.30 7.44 -1.91
C SER A 31 -0.64 7.37 -3.40
N GLY A 32 -1.94 7.31 -3.73
CA GLY A 32 -2.42 7.32 -5.11
C GLY A 32 -2.10 8.62 -5.84
N ALA A 33 -2.45 9.76 -5.25
CA ALA A 33 -2.27 11.08 -5.84
C ALA A 33 -0.79 11.43 -6.02
N LEU A 34 0.02 11.34 -4.97
CA LEU A 34 1.44 11.70 -5.03
C LEU A 34 2.23 10.72 -5.89
N GLY A 35 1.94 9.42 -5.81
CA GLY A 35 2.56 8.43 -6.68
C GLY A 35 2.24 8.65 -8.16
N THR A 36 1.01 9.09 -8.47
CA THR A 36 0.62 9.45 -9.85
C THR A 36 1.31 10.72 -10.31
N LEU A 37 1.28 11.78 -9.50
CA LEU A 37 1.92 13.05 -9.81
C LEU A 37 3.41 12.87 -10.09
N TYR A 38 4.08 12.04 -9.30
CA TYR A 38 5.49 11.70 -9.51
C TYR A 38 5.69 10.95 -10.82
N SER A 39 4.93 9.87 -11.05
CA SER A 39 5.00 9.11 -12.30
C SER A 39 4.76 9.97 -13.53
N THR A 40 3.83 10.92 -13.48
CA THR A 40 3.46 11.71 -14.66
C THR A 40 4.39 12.90 -14.92
N ASN A 41 4.82 13.61 -13.87
CA ASN A 41 5.57 14.86 -14.05
C ASN A 41 7.09 14.70 -13.95
N LEU A 42 7.58 13.62 -13.32
CA LEU A 42 9.00 13.47 -12.97
C LEU A 42 9.66 12.26 -13.63
N VAL A 43 8.93 11.51 -14.46
CA VAL A 43 9.46 10.36 -15.22
C VAL A 43 9.37 10.67 -16.71
N SER A 44 10.41 10.35 -17.47
CA SER A 44 10.43 10.55 -18.91
C SER A 44 9.51 9.55 -19.64
N PRO A 45 8.93 9.95 -20.79
CA PRO A 45 8.22 9.02 -21.68
C PRO A 45 9.10 7.83 -22.09
N PRO A 46 8.52 6.63 -22.35
CA PRO A 46 7.08 6.28 -22.35
C PRO A 46 6.51 5.90 -20.98
N TRP A 47 7.34 5.94 -19.93
CA TRP A 47 7.00 5.45 -18.59
C TRP A 47 6.30 6.49 -17.71
N ASN A 48 5.94 7.64 -18.29
CA ASN A 48 5.25 8.75 -17.62
C ASN A 48 3.74 8.50 -17.42
N LEU A 49 3.29 7.26 -17.55
CA LEU A 49 1.90 6.85 -17.37
C LEU A 49 1.66 6.43 -15.91
N GLY A 50 1.00 7.30 -15.15
CA GLY A 50 0.46 7.00 -13.83
C GLY A 50 -1.01 6.59 -13.92
N THR A 51 -1.38 5.40 -13.45
CA THR A 51 -2.80 4.95 -13.41
C THR A 51 -3.45 5.12 -12.02
N GLY A 52 -2.69 5.58 -11.03
CA GLY A 52 -3.08 5.94 -9.66
C GLY A 52 -3.56 4.82 -8.75
N ALA A 53 -4.31 3.86 -9.29
CA ALA A 53 -4.89 2.78 -8.52
C ALA A 53 -3.83 1.83 -7.93
N SER A 54 -2.77 1.49 -8.65
CA SER A 54 -1.70 0.62 -8.12
C SER A 54 -0.87 1.34 -7.07
N GLN A 55 -0.59 2.63 -7.25
CA GLN A 55 0.07 3.46 -6.22
C GLN A 55 -0.75 3.49 -4.93
N ALA A 56 -2.06 3.72 -5.03
CA ALA A 56 -2.94 3.74 -3.86
C ALA A 56 -2.95 2.38 -3.12
N VAL A 57 -3.05 1.27 -3.87
CA VAL A 57 -3.01 -0.08 -3.31
C VAL A 57 -1.68 -0.37 -2.62
N LEU A 58 -0.54 0.00 -3.23
CA LEU A 58 0.78 -0.21 -2.64
C LEU A 58 1.02 0.65 -1.39
N GLY A 59 0.46 1.85 -1.35
CA GLY A 59 0.46 2.68 -0.14
C GLY A 59 -0.33 2.04 1.00
N VAL A 60 -1.50 1.48 0.70
CA VAL A 60 -2.33 0.77 1.70
C VAL A 60 -1.71 -0.56 2.12
N SER A 61 -1.15 -1.32 1.18
CA SER A 61 -0.48 -2.60 1.47
C SER A 61 0.75 -2.41 2.34
N SER A 62 1.41 -1.25 2.27
CA SER A 62 2.51 -0.88 3.16
C SER A 62 2.12 -0.85 4.64
N PHE A 63 0.87 -0.48 4.96
CA PHE A 63 0.37 -0.56 6.34
C PHE A 63 0.23 -2.00 6.80
N ALA A 64 -0.38 -2.85 5.96
CA ALA A 64 -0.51 -4.27 6.27
C ALA A 64 0.86 -4.95 6.38
N LEU A 65 1.81 -4.58 5.52
CA LEU A 65 3.19 -5.05 5.55
C LEU A 65 3.86 -4.69 6.89
N LEU A 66 3.73 -3.44 7.33
CA LEU A 66 4.23 -3.01 8.63
C LEU A 66 3.67 -3.87 9.77
N LEU A 67 2.36 -4.12 9.78
CA LEU A 67 1.75 -4.97 10.79
C LEU A 67 2.29 -6.41 10.76
N VAL A 68 2.43 -7.00 9.58
CA VAL A 68 2.99 -8.36 9.41
C VAL A 68 4.42 -8.47 9.96
N PHE A 69 5.21 -7.39 9.89
CA PHE A 69 6.59 -7.39 10.41
C PHE A 69 6.70 -7.09 11.90
N VAL A 70 5.83 -6.22 12.44
CA VAL A 70 5.95 -5.75 13.83
C VAL A 70 5.18 -6.64 14.80
N LYS A 71 4.12 -7.30 14.34
CA LYS A 71 3.24 -8.11 15.19
C LYS A 71 3.67 -9.57 15.14
N GLU A 72 3.82 -10.19 16.31
CA GLU A 72 4.23 -11.59 16.45
C GLU A 72 3.20 -12.57 15.85
N HIS A 73 1.91 -12.25 16.03
CA HIS A 73 0.81 -13.04 15.49
C HIS A 73 -0.06 -12.19 14.58
N THR A 74 0.03 -12.45 13.28
CA THR A 74 -0.93 -11.96 12.30
C THR A 74 -1.61 -13.09 11.55
N SER A 75 -2.86 -12.86 11.15
CA SER A 75 -3.70 -13.79 10.41
C SER A 75 -3.10 -14.14 9.05
N GLY A 76 -3.29 -15.40 8.63
CA GLY A 76 -2.83 -15.88 7.33
C GLY A 76 -3.45 -15.09 6.17
N ILE A 77 -4.69 -14.61 6.35
CA ILE A 77 -5.38 -13.81 5.33
C ILE A 77 -4.76 -12.41 5.15
N LEU A 78 -4.26 -11.78 6.21
CA LEU A 78 -3.52 -10.52 6.10
C LEU A 78 -2.21 -10.72 5.34
N LYS A 79 -1.45 -11.78 5.66
CA LYS A 79 -0.21 -12.12 4.94
C LYS A 79 -0.48 -12.40 3.47
N PHE A 80 -1.54 -13.16 3.17
CA PHE A 80 -1.98 -13.39 1.80
C PHE A 80 -2.35 -12.09 1.09
N ALA A 81 -3.12 -11.20 1.72
CA ALA A 81 -3.51 -9.91 1.13
C ALA A 81 -2.30 -9.03 0.79
N VAL A 82 -1.28 -9.01 1.66
CA VAL A 82 -0.02 -8.31 1.42
C VAL A 82 0.72 -8.89 0.21
N ILE A 83 0.91 -10.21 0.17
CA ILE A 83 1.60 -10.88 -0.94
C ILE A 83 0.81 -10.67 -2.24
N PHE A 84 -0.50 -10.89 -2.19
CA PHE A 84 -1.40 -10.76 -3.33
C PHE A 84 -1.39 -9.35 -3.91
N SER A 85 -1.25 -8.30 -3.10
CA SER A 85 -1.26 -6.90 -3.54
C SER A 85 0.11 -6.36 -3.98
N ILE A 86 1.21 -6.84 -3.40
CA ILE A 86 2.57 -6.36 -3.69
C ILE A 86 3.22 -7.18 -4.80
N LEU A 87 3.17 -8.51 -4.71
CA LEU A 87 4.01 -9.37 -5.55
C LEU A 87 3.67 -9.25 -7.05
N PRO A 88 2.41 -9.31 -7.50
CA PRO A 88 2.09 -9.11 -8.91
C PRO A 88 2.46 -7.70 -9.41
N ALA A 89 2.23 -6.65 -8.60
CA ALA A 89 2.59 -5.28 -8.99
C ALA A 89 4.10 -5.12 -9.21
N MET A 90 4.93 -5.65 -8.30
CA MET A 90 6.39 -5.63 -8.44
C MET A 90 6.88 -6.54 -9.56
N ALA A 91 6.26 -7.72 -9.74
CA ALA A 91 6.61 -8.64 -10.83
C ALA A 91 6.35 -8.01 -12.20
N LEU A 92 5.20 -7.36 -12.38
CA LEU A 92 4.88 -6.65 -13.63
C LEU A 92 5.84 -5.49 -13.90
N ASP A 93 6.24 -4.75 -12.86
CA ASP A 93 7.26 -3.72 -13.00
C ASP A 93 8.59 -4.30 -13.47
N LEU A 94 9.05 -5.42 -12.89
CA LEU A 94 10.31 -6.05 -13.28
C LEU A 94 10.25 -6.67 -14.68
N ILE A 95 9.13 -7.28 -15.06
CA ILE A 95 8.96 -7.91 -16.38
C ILE A 95 8.93 -6.87 -17.49
N TYR A 96 8.17 -5.77 -17.30
CA TYR A 96 7.90 -4.81 -18.37
C TYR A 96 8.75 -3.55 -18.32
N ALA A 97 9.13 -3.08 -17.13
CA ALA A 97 9.95 -1.89 -16.95
C ALA A 97 11.39 -2.20 -16.52
N HIS A 98 11.70 -3.45 -16.12
CA HIS A 98 13.01 -3.88 -15.62
C HIS A 98 13.47 -3.23 -14.30
N TYR A 99 12.61 -2.42 -13.68
CA TYR A 99 12.83 -1.83 -12.36
C TYR A 99 11.47 -1.49 -11.72
N PRO A 100 11.38 -1.44 -10.37
CA PRO A 100 10.19 -0.95 -9.68
C PRO A 100 9.86 0.48 -10.11
N LYS A 101 8.64 0.72 -10.56
CA LYS A 101 8.25 2.03 -11.09
C LYS A 101 8.41 3.09 -9.99
N PRO A 102 9.00 4.26 -10.30
CA PRO A 102 9.25 5.29 -9.29
C PRO A 102 8.00 5.72 -8.51
N GLY A 103 6.84 5.80 -9.17
CA GLY A 103 5.57 6.09 -8.49
C GLY A 103 5.10 4.98 -7.54
N HIS A 104 5.43 3.71 -7.82
CA HIS A 104 5.18 2.60 -6.89
C HIS A 104 6.10 2.67 -5.67
N VAL A 105 7.40 2.91 -5.90
CA VAL A 105 8.38 3.09 -4.82
C VAL A 105 7.98 4.25 -3.91
N LEU A 106 7.64 5.40 -4.51
CA LEU A 106 7.20 6.58 -3.75
C LEU A 106 5.93 6.27 -2.94
N ALA A 107 4.94 5.60 -3.55
CA ALA A 107 3.71 5.25 -2.85
C ALA A 107 3.98 4.32 -1.65
N ILE A 108 4.91 3.37 -1.77
CA ILE A 108 5.35 2.52 -0.65
C ILE A 108 6.01 3.38 0.43
N CYS A 109 6.90 4.30 0.08
CA CYS A 109 7.57 5.18 1.04
C CYS A 109 6.57 6.07 1.80
N ILE A 110 5.61 6.68 1.10
CA ILE A 110 4.54 7.47 1.71
C ILE A 110 3.70 6.58 2.63
N GLY A 111 3.28 5.43 2.12
CA GLY A 111 2.49 4.44 2.83
C GLY A 111 3.15 4.01 4.13
N LEU A 112 4.39 3.55 4.09
CA LEU A 112 5.18 3.17 5.26
C LEU A 112 5.34 4.33 6.25
N THR A 113 5.62 5.54 5.78
CA THR A 113 5.81 6.72 6.65
C THR A 113 4.53 7.04 7.43
N MET A 114 3.40 7.11 6.73
CA MET A 114 2.09 7.33 7.36
C MET A 114 1.72 6.19 8.31
N SER A 115 2.01 4.96 7.90
CA SER A 115 1.74 3.75 8.69
C SER A 115 2.53 3.72 9.99
N LEU A 116 3.83 4.06 9.93
CA LEU A 116 4.69 4.15 11.11
C LEU A 116 4.20 5.22 12.07
N PHE A 117 3.83 6.40 11.56
CA PHE A 117 3.28 7.47 12.40
C PHE A 117 1.98 7.02 13.09
N PHE A 118 1.05 6.44 12.34
CA PHE A 118 -0.22 5.96 12.87
C PHE A 118 -0.04 4.83 13.87
N TYR A 119 0.80 3.84 13.54
CA TYR A 119 1.10 2.72 14.43
C TYR A 119 1.71 3.22 15.74
N ARG A 120 2.71 4.11 15.69
CA ARG A 120 3.35 4.66 16.90
C ARG A 120 2.38 5.42 17.78
N LYS A 121 1.51 6.24 17.20
CA LYS A 121 0.48 6.99 17.95
C LYS A 121 -0.52 6.06 18.63
N ASN A 122 -0.84 4.93 18.01
CA ASN A 122 -1.84 3.98 18.49
C ASN A 122 -1.21 2.68 19.02
N LYS A 123 0.06 2.71 19.43
CA LYS A 123 0.82 1.50 19.78
C LYS A 123 0.12 0.65 20.84
N SER A 124 -0.39 1.28 21.90
CA SER A 124 -1.13 0.60 22.97
C SER A 124 -2.37 -0.15 22.47
N TYR A 125 -3.10 0.39 21.47
CA TYR A 125 -4.20 -0.33 20.84
C TYR A 125 -3.68 -1.55 20.08
N PHE A 126 -2.67 -1.34 19.23
CA PHE A 126 -2.14 -2.42 18.41
C PHE A 126 -1.52 -3.54 19.22
N ASP A 127 -0.82 -3.26 20.33
CA ASP A 127 -0.20 -4.28 21.17
C ASP A 127 -1.22 -5.26 21.79
N ASN A 128 -2.47 -4.83 21.98
CA ASN A 128 -3.52 -5.63 22.64
C ASN A 128 -4.45 -6.39 21.68
N ILE A 129 -4.26 -6.27 20.36
CA ILE A 129 -5.14 -6.93 19.37
C ILE A 129 -4.40 -7.97 18.52
N ILE A 130 -5.15 -8.99 18.10
CA ILE A 130 -4.74 -9.96 17.09
C ILE A 130 -5.34 -9.53 15.75
N ILE A 131 -4.54 -9.51 14.70
CA ILE A 131 -4.90 -8.94 13.38
C ILE A 131 -4.71 -9.99 12.30
#